data_AF-A0A6C0DSS4-F1
#
_entry.id   AF-A0A6C0DSS4-F1
#
_cell.length_a   1.000
_cell.length_b   1.000
_cell.length_c   1.000
_cell.angle_alpha   90.00
_cell.angle_beta   90.00
_cell.angle_gamma   90.00
#
_symmetry.space_group_name_H-M   'P 1'
#
loop_
_entity.id
_entity.type
_entity.pdbx_description
1 polymer ?
#
loop_
_entity_poly.entity_id
_entity_poly.type
_entity_poly.pdbx_seq_one_letter_code
_entity_poly.pdbx_strand_id
1 'polypeptide(L)'
;MGGRYFIFDMDETLAELYSVYYFIASLRLKGTLEWVNKDEANNITESLNTSLNKAYNNFVEDVLSEEISNEPLGILRPGILDVMKRLYDLQKKGLVKHVLIYSNNGHLQSLEFIRDLIHKHLGTNKLIGECIHWNHHMRDEDRVLGVANKTWNVIKNIMVNGLCNAPSDLRPDNVFFFDDLDHIDLQRALGRNYYKVPAYNFRASFDRIAEIYKEAILSSDVDIDEFIEYIMDIFISTQEDYSKIRDRSINGIIDVFRGMTSGTVKDDVMPPYIDRGIGMMMAAIKKVEGERVGAKRKRFVRISTKKRRGYRRAKTTRKN
;
A
#
# COMPACT_ATOMS: atom_id res chain seq x y z
N MET A 1 -6.31 20.07 16.25
CA MET A 1 -5.05 19.28 16.34
C MET A 1 -4.80 18.76 14.93
N GLY A 2 -3.64 19.08 14.32
CA GLY A 2 -3.30 18.55 12.99
C GLY A 2 -3.18 17.03 13.08
N GLY A 3 -3.91 16.30 12.26
CA GLY A 3 -3.78 14.86 12.21
C GLY A 3 -2.52 14.44 11.44
N ARG A 4 -2.10 13.20 11.62
CA ARG A 4 -0.90 12.65 10.96
C ARG A 4 -1.25 11.92 9.68
N TYR A 5 -0.28 11.83 8.77
CA TYR A 5 -0.39 11.13 7.50
C TYR A 5 0.71 10.08 7.42
N PHE A 6 0.39 8.91 6.87
CA PHE A 6 1.33 7.83 6.65
C PHE A 6 1.38 7.52 5.16
N ILE A 7 2.58 7.49 4.60
CA ILE A 7 2.82 7.21 3.20
C ILE A 7 3.79 6.06 3.12
N PHE A 8 3.45 5.07 2.32
CA PHE A 8 4.26 3.89 2.09
C PHE A 8 4.60 3.81 0.62
N ASP A 9 5.87 3.55 0.29
CA ASP A 9 6.18 2.87 -0.95
C ASP A 9 5.52 1.48 -0.97
N MET A 10 5.29 0.93 -2.16
CA MET A 10 4.66 -0.38 -2.31
C MET A 10 5.69 -1.50 -2.41
N ASP A 11 6.53 -1.45 -3.45
CA ASP A 11 7.44 -2.52 -3.84
C ASP A 11 8.54 -2.65 -2.80
N GLU A 12 8.85 -3.88 -2.37
CA GLU A 12 9.86 -4.17 -1.34
C GLU A 12 9.62 -3.47 0.03
N THR A 13 8.56 -2.68 0.18
CA THR A 13 8.20 -1.96 1.41
C THR A 13 6.95 -2.57 2.06
N LEU A 14 5.85 -2.65 1.32
CA LEU A 14 4.59 -3.27 1.76
C LEU A 14 4.46 -4.71 1.26
N ALA A 15 4.94 -4.98 0.05
CA ALA A 15 4.72 -6.24 -0.64
C ALA A 15 5.81 -6.49 -1.69
N GLU A 16 5.94 -7.76 -2.08
CA GLU A 16 6.77 -8.18 -3.21
C GLU A 16 5.84 -8.76 -4.29
N LEU A 17 5.66 -8.02 -5.38
CA LEU A 17 4.64 -8.31 -6.39
C LEU A 17 5.16 -9.10 -7.60
N TYR A 18 6.46 -9.36 -7.70
CA TYR A 18 7.07 -10.06 -8.83
C TYR A 18 6.34 -11.37 -9.17
N SER A 19 5.99 -12.16 -8.15
CA SER A 19 5.33 -13.46 -8.33
C SER A 19 3.85 -13.37 -8.75
N VAL A 20 3.19 -12.24 -8.51
CA VAL A 20 1.73 -12.09 -8.67
C VAL A 20 1.31 -11.12 -9.78
N TYR A 21 2.27 -10.33 -10.28
CA TYR A 21 2.04 -9.24 -11.23
C TYR A 21 1.19 -9.65 -12.44
N TYR A 22 1.55 -10.74 -13.13
CA TYR A 22 0.86 -11.14 -14.37
C TYR A 22 -0.59 -11.56 -14.14
N PHE A 23 -0.88 -12.20 -12.99
CA PHE A 23 -2.26 -12.54 -12.61
C PHE A 23 -3.10 -11.29 -12.33
N ILE A 24 -2.52 -10.29 -11.66
CA ILE A 24 -3.21 -9.01 -11.43
C ILE A 24 -3.47 -8.30 -12.76
N ALA A 25 -2.45 -8.22 -13.61
CA ALA A 25 -2.54 -7.55 -14.90
C ALA A 25 -3.58 -8.21 -15.83
N SER A 26 -3.69 -9.55 -15.79
CA SER A 26 -4.67 -10.30 -16.57
C SER A 26 -6.10 -10.15 -16.04
N LEU A 27 -6.30 -10.19 -14.71
CA LEU A 27 -7.62 -10.01 -14.10
C LEU A 27 -8.13 -8.56 -14.20
N ARG A 28 -7.21 -7.59 -14.26
CA ARG A 28 -7.50 -6.17 -14.45
C ARG A 28 -7.30 -5.75 -15.90
N LEU A 29 -7.69 -6.63 -16.83
CA LEU A 29 -7.41 -6.56 -18.26
C LEU A 29 -7.66 -5.18 -18.89
N LYS A 30 -8.84 -4.60 -18.64
CA LYS A 30 -9.21 -3.29 -19.19
C LYS A 30 -8.21 -2.20 -18.80
N GLY A 31 -7.87 -2.13 -17.51
CA GLY A 31 -6.90 -1.15 -17.03
C GLY A 31 -5.49 -1.40 -17.56
N THR A 32 -5.12 -2.67 -17.80
CA THR A 32 -3.85 -3.03 -18.45
C THR A 32 -3.82 -2.58 -19.90
N LEU A 33 -4.89 -2.85 -20.67
CA LEU A 33 -5.00 -2.43 -22.07
C LEU A 33 -5.12 -0.92 -22.24
N GLU A 34 -5.77 -0.19 -21.33
CA GLU A 34 -5.84 1.28 -21.41
C GLU A 34 -4.47 1.95 -21.52
N TRP A 35 -3.42 1.29 -21.02
CA TRP A 35 -2.04 1.73 -21.12
C TRP A 35 -1.33 1.24 -22.41
N VAL A 36 -1.60 0.01 -22.83
CA VAL A 36 -0.94 -0.61 -24.00
C VAL A 36 -1.63 -0.22 -25.31
N ASN A 37 -2.94 -0.43 -25.38
CA ASN A 37 -3.79 -0.19 -26.54
C ASN A 37 -5.20 0.24 -26.09
N LYS A 38 -5.42 1.56 -26.04
CA LYS A 38 -6.66 2.15 -25.56
C LYS A 38 -7.88 1.75 -26.41
N ASP A 39 -7.70 1.51 -27.70
CA ASP A 39 -8.81 1.14 -28.59
C ASP A 39 -9.27 -0.30 -28.32
N GLU A 40 -8.35 -1.23 -28.11
CA GLU A 40 -8.67 -2.60 -27.67
C GLU A 40 -9.32 -2.63 -26.29
N ALA A 41 -8.88 -1.78 -25.35
CA ALA A 41 -9.49 -1.66 -24.03
C ALA A 41 -10.99 -1.31 -24.09
N ASN A 42 -11.41 -0.55 -25.10
CA ASN A 42 -12.81 -0.19 -25.33
C ASN A 42 -13.62 -1.30 -26.03
N ASN A 43 -12.94 -2.27 -26.63
CA ASN A 43 -13.56 -3.39 -27.34
C ASN A 43 -13.81 -4.61 -26.44
N ILE A 44 -13.26 -4.63 -25.21
CA ILE A 44 -13.56 -5.68 -24.23
C ILE A 44 -15.07 -5.73 -24.00
N THR A 45 -15.66 -6.91 -24.14
CA THR A 45 -17.10 -7.07 -23.91
C THR A 45 -17.46 -6.81 -22.46
N GLU A 46 -18.63 -6.24 -22.22
CA GLU A 46 -19.11 -6.00 -20.84
C GLU A 46 -19.26 -7.30 -20.05
N SER A 47 -19.60 -8.40 -20.74
CA SER A 47 -19.68 -9.74 -20.16
C SER A 47 -18.32 -10.19 -19.65
N LEU A 48 -17.28 -10.17 -20.49
CA LEU A 48 -15.93 -10.56 -20.09
C LEU A 48 -15.41 -9.66 -18.96
N ASN A 49 -15.58 -8.34 -19.07
CA ASN A 49 -15.17 -7.40 -18.03
C ASN A 49 -15.87 -7.68 -16.68
N THR A 50 -17.16 -8.03 -16.70
CA THR A 50 -17.91 -8.39 -15.48
C THR A 50 -17.37 -9.67 -14.86
N SER A 51 -17.17 -10.73 -15.66
CA SER A 51 -16.63 -12.01 -15.19
C SER A 51 -15.19 -11.88 -14.67
N LEU A 52 -14.34 -11.07 -15.33
CA LEU A 52 -12.97 -10.80 -14.85
C LEU A 52 -12.94 -9.99 -13.56
N ASN A 53 -13.85 -9.02 -13.37
CA ASN A 53 -13.98 -8.32 -12.10
C ASN A 53 -14.45 -9.24 -10.96
N LYS A 54 -15.36 -10.19 -11.26
CA LYS A 54 -15.75 -11.25 -10.32
C LYS A 54 -14.54 -12.13 -9.97
N ALA A 55 -13.78 -12.59 -10.97
CA ALA A 55 -12.57 -13.38 -10.78
C ALA A 55 -11.52 -12.62 -9.96
N TYR A 56 -11.31 -11.33 -10.22
CA TYR A 56 -10.42 -10.49 -9.43
C TYR A 56 -10.81 -10.44 -7.96
N ASN A 57 -12.10 -10.26 -7.66
CA ASN A 57 -12.57 -10.22 -6.29
C ASN A 57 -12.37 -11.56 -5.58
N ASN A 58 -12.67 -12.69 -6.24
CA ASN A 58 -12.40 -14.03 -5.70
C ASN A 58 -10.89 -14.21 -5.45
N PHE A 59 -10.06 -13.82 -6.42
CA PHE A 59 -8.60 -13.89 -6.29
C PHE A 59 -8.07 -13.08 -5.10
N VAL A 60 -8.56 -11.85 -4.89
CA VAL A 60 -8.21 -11.02 -3.72
C VAL A 60 -8.64 -11.70 -2.42
N GLU A 61 -9.83 -12.30 -2.38
CA GLU A 61 -10.35 -13.01 -1.21
C GLU A 61 -9.49 -14.22 -0.84
N ASP A 62 -9.18 -15.05 -1.83
CA ASP A 62 -8.44 -16.30 -1.63
C ASP A 62 -6.96 -16.03 -1.32
N VAL A 63 -6.33 -15.07 -2.00
CA VAL A 63 -4.97 -14.62 -1.63
C VAL A 63 -4.95 -14.10 -0.20
N LEU A 64 -5.94 -13.29 0.19
CA LEU A 64 -5.98 -12.78 1.56
C LEU A 64 -6.16 -13.93 2.58
N SER A 65 -7.02 -14.90 2.28
CA SER A 65 -7.24 -16.08 3.12
C SER A 65 -5.92 -16.82 3.37
N GLU A 66 -5.13 -17.01 2.33
CA GLU A 66 -3.81 -17.64 2.43
C GLU A 66 -2.82 -16.76 3.21
N GLU A 67 -2.76 -15.45 2.95
CA GLU A 67 -1.87 -14.49 3.65
C GLU A 67 -2.12 -14.40 5.17
N ILE A 68 -3.34 -14.69 5.64
CA ILE A 68 -3.66 -14.72 7.07
C ILE A 68 -3.64 -16.13 7.68
N SER A 69 -3.34 -17.15 6.87
CA SER A 69 -3.26 -18.54 7.31
C SER A 69 -2.00 -18.80 8.15
N ASN A 70 -1.81 -20.05 8.57
CA ASN A 70 -0.55 -20.46 9.20
C ASN A 70 0.60 -20.63 8.20
N GLU A 71 0.29 -20.65 6.89
CA GLU A 71 1.23 -20.84 5.80
C GLU A 71 1.12 -19.70 4.77
N PRO A 72 1.32 -18.41 5.15
CA PRO A 72 1.21 -17.27 4.24
C PRO A 72 1.99 -17.44 2.94
N LEU A 73 1.41 -16.93 1.84
CA LEU A 73 2.06 -16.85 0.52
C LEU A 73 3.32 -15.99 0.57
N GLY A 74 3.30 -14.91 1.35
CA GLY A 74 4.40 -13.97 1.47
C GLY A 74 4.44 -12.91 0.36
N ILE A 75 3.33 -12.67 -0.34
CA ILE A 75 3.17 -11.51 -1.23
C ILE A 75 3.21 -10.23 -0.37
N LEU A 76 2.45 -10.23 0.73
CA LEU A 76 2.49 -9.15 1.71
C LEU A 76 3.69 -9.32 2.64
N ARG A 77 4.31 -8.20 3.02
CA ARG A 77 5.35 -8.20 4.05
C ARG A 77 4.75 -8.72 5.37
N PRO A 78 5.31 -9.78 5.99
CA PRO A 78 4.73 -10.38 7.19
C PRO A 78 4.50 -9.37 8.31
N GLY A 79 3.27 -9.24 8.79
CA GLY A 79 2.88 -8.27 9.83
C GLY A 79 2.37 -6.91 9.30
N ILE A 80 2.35 -6.68 7.98
CA ILE A 80 1.84 -5.41 7.44
C ILE A 80 0.35 -5.22 7.69
N LEU A 81 -0.45 -6.29 7.69
CA LEU A 81 -1.87 -6.22 8.01
C LEU A 81 -2.11 -5.71 9.44
N ASP A 82 -1.27 -6.08 10.40
CA ASP A 82 -1.31 -5.55 11.77
C ASP A 82 -0.95 -4.06 11.83
N VAL A 83 0.06 -3.63 11.07
CA VAL A 83 0.42 -2.20 10.94
C VAL A 83 -0.79 -1.41 10.43
N MET A 84 -1.43 -1.89 9.37
CA MET A 84 -2.58 -1.24 8.75
C MET A 84 -3.80 -1.21 9.68
N LYS A 85 -4.05 -2.30 10.41
CA LYS A 85 -5.09 -2.36 11.44
C LYS A 85 -4.88 -1.32 12.54
N ARG A 86 -3.66 -1.18 13.05
CA ARG A 86 -3.35 -0.15 14.06
C ARG A 86 -3.50 1.26 13.50
N LEU A 87 -3.08 1.52 12.26
CA LEU A 87 -3.30 2.81 11.59
C LEU A 87 -4.79 3.11 11.45
N TYR A 88 -5.60 2.13 11.08
CA TYR A 88 -7.05 2.27 10.99
C TYR A 88 -7.70 2.59 12.34
N ASP A 89 -7.27 1.95 13.42
CA ASP A 89 -7.73 2.28 14.77
C ASP A 89 -7.36 3.72 15.17
N LEU A 90 -6.18 4.20 14.76
CA LEU A 90 -5.78 5.59 14.97
C LEU A 90 -6.56 6.57 14.08
N GLN A 91 -6.94 6.15 12.87
CA GLN A 91 -7.79 6.93 11.97
C GLN A 91 -9.19 7.10 12.57
N LYS A 92 -9.80 6.03 13.08
CA LYS A 92 -11.07 6.07 13.83
C LYS A 92 -11.01 6.99 15.05
N LYS A 93 -9.85 7.11 15.68
CA LYS A 93 -9.59 8.02 16.82
C LYS A 93 -9.27 9.46 16.40
N GLY A 94 -9.23 9.75 15.09
CA GLY A 94 -8.91 11.06 14.52
C GLY A 94 -7.44 11.48 14.66
N LEU A 95 -6.53 10.54 14.95
CA LEU A 95 -5.10 10.81 15.12
C LEU A 95 -4.33 10.66 13.80
N VAL A 96 -4.78 9.73 12.96
CA VAL A 96 -4.34 9.59 11.57
C VAL A 96 -5.46 10.13 10.67
N LYS A 97 -5.10 10.86 9.61
CA LYS A 97 -6.05 11.38 8.62
C LYS A 97 -6.16 10.43 7.44
N HIS A 98 -5.04 10.19 6.77
CA HIS A 98 -4.97 9.33 5.60
C HIS A 98 -3.74 8.43 5.66
N VAL A 99 -3.89 7.26 5.04
CA VAL A 99 -2.80 6.42 4.57
C VAL A 99 -2.75 6.53 3.04
N LEU A 100 -1.56 6.59 2.47
CA LEU A 100 -1.34 6.63 1.03
C LEU A 100 -0.34 5.54 0.63
N ILE A 101 -0.50 5.00 -0.58
CA ILE A 101 0.54 4.23 -1.26
C ILE A 101 1.15 5.13 -2.33
N TYR A 102 2.47 5.29 -2.33
CA TYR A 102 3.21 6.08 -3.32
C TYR A 102 4.37 5.26 -3.85
N SER A 103 4.21 4.71 -5.06
CA SER A 103 5.21 3.84 -5.68
C SER A 103 5.71 4.37 -7.02
N ASN A 104 6.94 3.98 -7.37
CA ASN A 104 7.53 4.17 -8.70
C ASN A 104 7.05 3.11 -9.72
N ASN A 105 6.18 2.19 -9.32
CA ASN A 105 5.55 1.21 -10.19
C ASN A 105 4.57 1.89 -11.16
N GLY A 106 4.64 1.53 -12.44
CA GLY A 106 3.78 2.08 -13.50
C GLY A 106 2.37 1.52 -13.53
N HIS A 107 2.13 0.40 -12.85
CA HIS A 107 0.88 -0.35 -12.91
C HIS A 107 0.01 0.01 -11.71
N LEU A 108 -0.99 0.87 -11.94
CA LEU A 108 -1.93 1.28 -10.89
C LEU A 108 -2.62 0.08 -10.24
N GLN A 109 -2.94 -0.93 -11.05
CA GLN A 109 -3.61 -2.17 -10.66
C GLN A 109 -2.86 -2.91 -9.56
N SER A 110 -1.53 -2.87 -9.58
CA SER A 110 -0.66 -3.45 -8.55
C SER A 110 -0.83 -2.75 -7.19
N LEU A 111 -0.88 -1.41 -7.19
CA LEU A 111 -1.13 -0.63 -5.97
C LEU A 111 -2.54 -0.85 -5.45
N GLU A 112 -3.52 -0.94 -6.35
CA GLU A 112 -4.91 -1.23 -6.00
C GLU A 112 -5.07 -2.62 -5.41
N PHE A 113 -4.38 -3.63 -5.94
CA PHE A 113 -4.39 -4.98 -5.38
C PHE A 113 -3.94 -5.00 -3.91
N ILE A 114 -2.83 -4.32 -3.58
CA ILE A 114 -2.37 -4.19 -2.19
C ILE A 114 -3.39 -3.44 -1.33
N ARG A 115 -3.97 -2.35 -1.85
CA ARG A 115 -5.04 -1.61 -1.17
C ARG A 115 -6.22 -2.54 -0.88
N ASP A 116 -6.65 -3.31 -1.86
CA ASP A 116 -7.85 -4.14 -1.81
C ASP A 116 -7.67 -5.29 -0.81
N LEU A 117 -6.51 -5.95 -0.78
CA LEU A 117 -6.15 -6.94 0.26
C LEU A 117 -6.26 -6.33 1.67
N ILE A 118 -5.66 -5.15 1.89
CA ILE A 118 -5.68 -4.46 3.18
C ILE A 118 -7.11 -4.04 3.55
N HIS A 119 -7.86 -3.48 2.60
CA HIS A 119 -9.23 -3.00 2.83
C HIS A 119 -10.19 -4.15 3.12
N LYS A 120 -10.03 -5.27 2.41
CA LYS A 120 -10.76 -6.50 2.65
C LYS A 120 -10.47 -7.05 4.05
N HIS A 121 -9.20 -7.15 4.44
CA HIS A 121 -8.79 -7.59 5.79
C HIS A 121 -9.41 -6.74 6.90
N LEU A 122 -9.52 -5.43 6.67
CA LEU A 122 -10.04 -4.48 7.65
C LEU A 122 -11.58 -4.33 7.62
N GLY A 123 -12.26 -4.89 6.60
CA GLY A 123 -13.69 -4.71 6.37
C GLY A 123 -14.08 -3.25 6.11
N THR A 124 -13.25 -2.49 5.39
CA THR A 124 -13.43 -1.04 5.15
C THR A 124 -12.73 -0.60 3.88
N ASN A 125 -13.26 0.41 3.18
CA ASN A 125 -12.64 1.02 2.01
C ASN A 125 -12.01 2.41 2.29
N LYS A 126 -11.79 2.74 3.56
CA LYS A 126 -11.51 4.14 4.00
C LYS A 126 -10.09 4.41 4.49
N LEU A 127 -9.26 3.39 4.70
CA LEU A 127 -7.94 3.58 5.30
C LEU A 127 -6.98 4.27 4.33
N ILE A 128 -6.79 3.65 3.16
CA ILE A 128 -5.89 4.10 2.11
C ILE A 128 -6.72 4.95 1.17
N GLY A 129 -6.46 6.26 1.17
CA GLY A 129 -7.27 7.22 0.43
C GLY A 129 -6.90 7.34 -1.05
N GLU A 130 -5.66 6.99 -1.40
CA GLU A 130 -5.11 7.24 -2.73
C GLU A 130 -3.91 6.32 -3.02
N CYS A 131 -3.84 5.83 -4.26
CA CYS A 131 -2.72 5.05 -4.79
C CYS A 131 -2.00 5.87 -5.87
N ILE A 132 -0.76 6.25 -5.59
CA ILE A 132 0.05 7.15 -6.41
C ILE A 132 1.11 6.32 -7.16
N HIS A 133 0.77 5.86 -8.36
CA HIS A 133 1.67 5.16 -9.29
C HIS A 133 2.60 6.10 -10.08
N TRP A 134 3.54 5.57 -10.88
CA TRP A 134 4.49 6.34 -11.71
C TRP A 134 3.83 7.31 -12.67
N ASN A 135 2.75 6.88 -13.32
CA ASN A 135 2.06 7.66 -14.36
C ASN A 135 1.02 8.64 -13.78
N HIS A 136 1.00 8.83 -12.47
CA HIS A 136 0.07 9.77 -11.83
C HIS A 136 0.26 11.18 -12.40
N HIS A 137 -0.83 11.85 -12.78
CA HIS A 137 -0.80 13.14 -13.49
C HIS A 137 -0.09 14.25 -12.67
N MET A 138 -0.26 14.27 -11.35
CA MET A 138 0.42 15.22 -10.47
C MET A 138 1.92 14.93 -10.20
N ARG A 139 2.52 13.92 -10.86
CA ARG A 139 3.95 13.57 -10.73
C ARG A 139 4.84 14.14 -11.83
N ASP A 140 4.33 15.04 -12.67
CA ASP A 140 5.11 15.60 -13.79
C ASP A 140 6.48 16.15 -13.34
N GLU A 141 6.54 16.85 -12.21
CA GLU A 141 7.80 17.41 -11.67
C GLU A 141 8.82 16.33 -11.27
N ASP A 142 8.39 15.19 -10.72
CA ASP A 142 9.28 14.06 -10.38
C ASP A 142 9.90 13.45 -11.66
N ARG A 143 9.21 13.54 -12.80
CA ARG A 143 9.62 12.92 -14.07
C ARG A 143 10.60 13.76 -14.89
N VAL A 144 10.76 15.05 -14.57
CA VAL A 144 11.59 16.01 -15.34
C VAL A 144 13.06 15.56 -15.44
N LEU A 145 13.58 14.83 -14.45
CA LEU A 145 14.98 14.42 -14.41
C LEU A 145 15.25 13.01 -14.97
N GLY A 146 14.21 12.29 -15.45
CA GLY A 146 14.36 10.92 -15.94
C GLY A 146 14.80 9.89 -14.89
N VAL A 147 14.91 10.31 -13.63
CA VAL A 147 15.25 9.46 -12.49
C VAL A 147 14.00 9.30 -11.64
N ALA A 148 13.72 8.08 -11.19
CA ALA A 148 12.60 7.75 -10.31
C ALA A 148 12.79 8.32 -8.90
N ASN A 149 12.73 9.64 -8.78
CA ASN A 149 12.94 10.37 -7.54
C ASN A 149 11.60 10.84 -6.98
N LYS A 150 11.41 10.71 -5.67
CA LYS A 150 10.24 11.23 -4.96
C LYS A 150 10.61 12.49 -4.21
N THR A 151 9.79 13.53 -4.31
CA THR A 151 10.07 14.84 -3.69
C THR A 151 8.98 15.28 -2.74
N TRP A 152 9.34 16.11 -1.75
CA TRP A 152 8.39 16.65 -0.79
C TRP A 152 7.36 17.56 -1.46
N ASN A 153 7.78 18.34 -2.46
CA ASN A 153 6.89 19.26 -3.16
C ASN A 153 5.79 18.49 -3.91
N VAL A 154 6.16 17.43 -4.64
CA VAL A 154 5.18 16.59 -5.35
C VAL A 154 4.26 15.87 -4.39
N ILE A 155 4.80 15.23 -3.34
CA ILE A 155 3.98 14.60 -2.30
C ILE A 155 3.00 15.59 -1.68
N LYS A 156 3.48 16.77 -1.26
CA LYS A 156 2.63 17.79 -0.66
C LYS A 156 1.56 18.26 -1.63
N ASN A 157 1.91 18.49 -2.90
CA ASN A 157 0.97 18.88 -3.94
C ASN A 157 -0.14 17.85 -4.09
N ILE A 158 0.21 16.57 -4.21
CA ILE A 158 -0.75 15.47 -4.31
C ILE A 158 -1.63 15.39 -3.06
N MET A 159 -1.04 15.47 -1.86
CA MET A 159 -1.83 15.38 -0.63
C MET A 159 -2.82 16.53 -0.47
N VAL A 160 -2.47 17.74 -0.92
CA VAL A 160 -3.30 18.93 -0.80
C VAL A 160 -4.38 18.98 -1.89
N ASN A 161 -4.00 18.70 -3.14
CA ASN A 161 -4.86 18.88 -4.31
C ASN A 161 -5.51 17.58 -4.81
N GLY A 162 -5.05 16.42 -4.32
CA GLY A 162 -5.61 15.10 -4.62
C GLY A 162 -6.71 14.67 -3.66
N LEU A 163 -6.94 13.36 -3.59
CA LEU A 163 -8.07 12.79 -2.84
C LEU A 163 -7.93 12.97 -1.33
N CYS A 164 -6.70 13.15 -0.84
CA CYS A 164 -6.42 13.33 0.58
C CYS A 164 -6.88 14.67 1.16
N ASN A 165 -7.09 15.71 0.34
CA ASN A 165 -7.57 17.03 0.77
C ASN A 165 -6.86 17.57 2.03
N ALA A 166 -5.53 17.40 2.10
CA ALA A 166 -4.71 17.90 3.18
C ALA A 166 -4.70 19.43 3.19
N PRO A 167 -4.54 20.09 4.35
CA PRO A 167 -4.54 21.54 4.39
C PRO A 167 -3.31 22.11 3.66
N SER A 168 -3.45 23.27 3.01
CA SER A 168 -2.37 23.89 2.23
C SER A 168 -1.13 24.25 3.07
N ASP A 169 -1.32 24.45 4.38
CA ASP A 169 -0.27 24.65 5.38
C ASP A 169 0.34 23.34 5.90
N LEU A 170 0.11 22.20 5.23
CA LEU A 170 0.68 20.90 5.59
C LEU A 170 2.20 21.00 5.76
N ARG A 171 2.65 20.60 6.95
CA ARG A 171 4.06 20.59 7.34
C ARG A 171 4.67 19.19 7.28
N PRO A 172 5.97 19.06 6.96
CA PRO A 172 6.70 17.80 6.95
C PRO A 172 6.59 16.97 8.25
N ASP A 173 6.54 17.63 9.41
CA ASP A 173 6.46 16.95 10.71
C ASP A 173 5.12 16.23 10.97
N ASN A 174 4.11 16.44 10.12
CA ASN A 174 2.84 15.73 10.14
C ASN A 174 2.83 14.45 9.30
N VAL A 175 3.86 14.22 8.49
CA VAL A 175 3.92 13.13 7.52
C VAL A 175 4.98 12.13 7.93
N PHE A 176 4.66 10.84 7.88
CA PHE A 176 5.57 9.71 8.04
C PHE A 176 5.69 9.00 6.70
N PHE A 177 6.92 8.77 6.24
CA PHE A 177 7.19 8.17 4.93
C PHE A 177 8.09 6.93 5.08
N PHE A 178 7.70 5.82 4.46
CA PHE A 178 8.41 4.54 4.50
C PHE A 178 8.73 4.09 3.09
N ASP A 179 9.99 3.75 2.84
CA ASP A 179 10.51 3.38 1.53
C ASP A 179 11.78 2.56 1.74
N ASP A 180 12.06 1.60 0.89
CA ASP A 180 13.28 0.79 0.93
C ASP A 180 14.47 1.53 0.30
N LEU A 181 14.19 2.47 -0.61
CA LEU A 181 15.18 3.30 -1.30
C LEU A 181 15.46 4.61 -0.53
N ASP A 182 16.53 5.29 -0.95
CA ASP A 182 16.92 6.60 -0.41
C ASP A 182 16.48 7.74 -1.34
N HIS A 183 15.56 8.59 -0.86
CA HIS A 183 15.14 9.81 -1.55
C HIS A 183 15.67 11.04 -0.81
N ILE A 184 16.76 11.63 -1.30
CA ILE A 184 17.52 12.70 -0.61
C ILE A 184 16.62 13.91 -0.27
N ASP A 185 15.73 14.30 -1.18
CA ASP A 185 14.82 15.44 -0.94
C ASP A 185 13.85 15.16 0.21
N LEU A 186 13.21 13.98 0.21
CA LEU A 186 12.31 13.57 1.29
C LEU A 186 13.03 13.41 2.62
N GLN A 187 14.25 12.85 2.62
CA GLN A 187 15.06 12.73 3.84
C GLN A 187 15.36 14.10 4.45
N ARG A 188 15.73 15.08 3.62
CA ARG A 188 15.98 16.46 4.08
C ARG A 188 14.71 17.13 4.60
N ALA A 189 13.58 16.96 3.90
CA ALA A 189 12.33 17.62 4.25
C ALA A 189 11.66 17.01 5.50
N LEU A 190 11.55 15.67 5.56
CA LEU A 190 10.84 14.94 6.62
C LEU A 190 11.73 14.64 7.84
N GLY A 191 13.06 14.62 7.66
CA GLY A 191 14.04 14.33 8.70
C GLY A 191 13.71 13.02 9.43
N ARG A 192 13.48 13.11 10.74
CA ARG A 192 13.16 11.96 11.62
C ARG A 192 11.86 11.22 11.30
N ASN A 193 11.06 11.69 10.35
CA ASN A 193 9.85 11.02 9.92
C ASN A 193 10.00 10.32 8.56
N TYR A 194 11.20 10.35 7.96
CA TYR A 194 11.57 9.46 6.86
C TYR A 194 12.15 8.16 7.43
N TYR A 195 11.67 7.03 6.93
CA TYR A 195 12.10 5.70 7.37
C TYR A 195 12.56 4.91 6.16
N LYS A 196 13.89 4.74 6.03
CA LYS A 196 14.47 3.76 5.11
C LYS A 196 14.26 2.37 5.68
N VAL A 197 13.26 1.64 5.20
CA VAL A 197 13.01 0.27 5.65
C VAL A 197 13.94 -0.71 4.90
N PRO A 198 14.28 -1.87 5.45
CA PRO A 198 14.94 -2.90 4.67
C PRO A 198 14.02 -3.42 3.57
N ALA A 199 14.54 -3.61 2.37
CA ALA A 199 13.86 -4.23 1.25
C ALA A 199 13.30 -5.62 1.62
N TYR A 200 12.06 -5.87 1.24
CA TYR A 200 11.37 -7.14 1.38
C TYR A 200 11.44 -7.91 0.06
N ASN A 201 12.33 -8.90 -0.01
CA ASN A 201 12.70 -9.59 -1.26
C ASN A 201 12.15 -11.02 -1.37
N PHE A 202 11.11 -11.35 -0.60
CA PHE A 202 10.57 -12.70 -0.61
C PHE A 202 9.66 -12.90 -1.82
N ARG A 203 10.08 -13.75 -2.75
CA ARG A 203 9.31 -14.04 -3.98
C ARG A 203 8.41 -15.25 -3.76
N ALA A 204 7.16 -15.00 -3.39
CA ALA A 204 6.13 -16.00 -3.11
C ALA A 204 6.06 -17.11 -4.17
N SER A 205 5.64 -18.33 -3.77
CA SER A 205 5.53 -19.47 -4.69
C SER A 205 4.57 -19.17 -5.82
N PHE A 206 5.05 -19.34 -7.06
CA PHE A 206 4.23 -19.20 -8.25
C PHE A 206 3.12 -20.24 -8.29
N ASP A 207 3.42 -21.50 -7.93
CA ASP A 207 2.49 -22.62 -8.04
C ASP A 207 1.27 -22.41 -7.14
N ARG A 208 1.50 -21.98 -5.89
CA ARG A 208 0.40 -21.66 -4.96
C ARG A 208 -0.48 -20.52 -5.48
N ILE A 209 0.12 -19.46 -6.03
CA ILE A 209 -0.62 -18.33 -6.58
C ILE A 209 -1.39 -18.72 -7.85
N ALA A 210 -0.80 -19.57 -8.70
CA ALA A 210 -1.39 -20.03 -9.94
C ALA A 210 -2.65 -20.86 -9.70
N GLU A 211 -2.67 -21.72 -8.67
CA GLU A 211 -3.88 -22.47 -8.31
C GLU A 211 -4.99 -21.54 -7.82
N ILE A 212 -4.69 -20.55 -6.98
CA ILE A 212 -5.68 -19.55 -6.56
C ILE A 212 -6.25 -18.77 -7.76
N TYR A 213 -5.37 -18.35 -8.68
CA TYR A 213 -5.77 -17.66 -9.91
C TYR A 213 -6.71 -18.53 -10.77
N LYS A 214 -6.35 -19.80 -10.96
CA LYS A 214 -7.12 -20.76 -11.73
C LYS A 214 -8.51 -20.97 -11.13
N GLU A 215 -8.60 -21.17 -9.83
CA GLU A 215 -9.89 -21.32 -9.13
C GLU A 215 -10.75 -20.06 -9.24
N ALA A 216 -10.15 -18.88 -9.11
CA ALA A 216 -10.84 -17.61 -9.26
C ALA A 216 -11.43 -17.42 -10.67
N ILE A 217 -10.69 -17.80 -11.71
CA ILE A 217 -11.17 -17.77 -13.10
C ILE A 217 -12.30 -18.78 -13.33
N LEU A 218 -12.10 -20.05 -12.91
CA LEU A 218 -13.07 -21.13 -13.14
C LEU A 218 -14.40 -20.92 -12.40
N SER A 219 -14.37 -20.24 -11.25
CA SER A 219 -15.56 -19.93 -10.44
C SER A 219 -16.32 -18.67 -10.91
N SER A 220 -15.82 -17.96 -11.91
CA SER A 220 -16.29 -16.63 -12.29
C SER A 220 -16.89 -16.53 -13.69
N ASP A 221 -17.15 -17.66 -14.35
CA ASP A 221 -17.82 -17.70 -15.66
C ASP A 221 -17.07 -16.84 -16.72
N VAL A 222 -15.73 -16.86 -16.67
CA VAL A 222 -14.89 -16.16 -17.65
C VAL A 222 -14.92 -16.92 -18.97
N ASP A 223 -15.24 -16.22 -20.06
CA ASP A 223 -15.07 -16.75 -21.41
C ASP A 223 -13.58 -16.89 -21.70
N ILE A 224 -13.07 -18.11 -21.58
CA ILE A 224 -11.64 -18.42 -21.73
C ILE A 224 -11.17 -18.18 -23.16
N ASP A 225 -12.03 -18.41 -24.16
CA ASP A 225 -11.67 -18.22 -25.55
C ASP A 225 -11.50 -16.73 -25.86
N GLU A 226 -12.45 -15.89 -25.45
CA GLU A 226 -12.34 -14.44 -25.61
C GLU A 226 -11.17 -13.88 -24.79
N PHE A 227 -11.00 -14.36 -23.55
CA PHE A 227 -9.93 -13.90 -22.67
C PHE A 227 -8.54 -14.17 -23.25
N ILE A 228 -8.33 -15.34 -23.85
CA ILE A 228 -7.05 -15.71 -24.44
C ILE A 228 -6.63 -14.77 -25.56
N GLU A 229 -7.55 -14.30 -26.41
CA GLU A 229 -7.18 -13.37 -27.50
C GLU A 229 -6.48 -12.13 -26.93
N TYR A 230 -7.01 -11.56 -25.85
CA TYR A 230 -6.36 -10.42 -25.18
C TYR A 230 -5.05 -10.79 -24.47
N ILE A 231 -4.94 -12.00 -23.90
CA ILE A 231 -3.67 -12.47 -23.32
C ILE A 231 -2.59 -12.60 -24.38
N MET A 232 -2.95 -13.09 -25.57
CA MET A 232 -2.05 -13.20 -26.71
C MET A 232 -1.53 -11.82 -27.12
N ASP A 233 -2.40 -10.82 -27.21
CA ASP A 233 -2.01 -9.46 -27.62
C ASP A 233 -1.10 -8.76 -26.60
N ILE A 234 -1.28 -9.02 -25.30
CA ILE A 234 -0.56 -8.31 -24.24
C ILE A 234 0.76 -9.00 -23.87
N PHE A 235 0.75 -10.33 -23.73
CA PHE A 235 1.83 -11.06 -23.06
C PHE A 235 2.64 -11.96 -23.99
N ILE A 236 2.11 -12.31 -25.16
CA ILE A 236 2.79 -13.23 -26.08
C ILE A 236 3.63 -12.45 -27.08
N SER A 237 4.94 -12.64 -27.00
CA SER A 237 5.90 -12.01 -27.91
C SER A 237 6.77 -13.01 -28.66
N THR A 238 6.68 -14.30 -28.32
CA THR A 238 7.53 -15.35 -28.89
C THR A 238 6.71 -16.54 -29.40
N GLN A 239 7.30 -17.29 -30.34
CA GLN A 239 6.73 -18.53 -30.84
C GLN A 239 6.58 -19.60 -29.74
N GLU A 240 7.46 -19.58 -28.73
CA GLU A 240 7.39 -20.49 -27.60
C GLU A 240 6.16 -20.20 -26.74
N ASP A 241 5.90 -18.93 -26.42
CA ASP A 241 4.71 -18.51 -25.68
C ASP A 241 3.42 -18.86 -26.42
N TYR A 242 3.41 -18.67 -27.74
CA TYR A 242 2.29 -19.06 -28.58
C TYR A 242 2.00 -20.57 -28.50
N SER A 243 3.04 -21.40 -28.42
CA SER A 243 2.88 -22.86 -28.32
C SER A 243 2.23 -23.30 -27.01
N LYS A 244 2.47 -22.57 -25.92
CA LYS A 244 1.92 -22.85 -24.58
C LYS A 244 0.42 -22.58 -24.51
N ILE A 245 -0.07 -21.55 -25.23
CA ILE A 245 -1.48 -21.17 -25.22
C ILE A 245 -2.32 -21.85 -26.30
N ARG A 246 -1.70 -22.69 -27.15
CA ARG A 246 -2.33 -23.32 -28.32
C ARG A 246 -3.59 -24.11 -27.99
N ASP A 247 -3.61 -24.76 -26.83
CA ASP A 247 -4.74 -25.58 -26.38
C ASP A 247 -5.89 -24.75 -25.82
N ARG A 248 -5.78 -23.42 -25.91
CA ARG A 248 -6.77 -22.43 -25.45
C ARG A 248 -7.32 -22.72 -24.05
N SER A 249 -6.41 -23.02 -23.12
CA SER A 249 -6.75 -23.35 -21.74
C SER A 249 -6.15 -22.37 -20.74
N ILE A 250 -6.76 -22.31 -19.56
CA ILE A 250 -6.22 -21.54 -18.43
C ILE A 250 -4.81 -22.00 -18.04
N ASN A 251 -4.52 -23.30 -18.17
CA ASN A 251 -3.17 -23.82 -17.91
C ASN A 251 -2.15 -23.27 -18.90
N GLY A 252 -2.55 -23.07 -20.18
CA GLY A 252 -1.69 -22.43 -21.17
C GLY A 252 -1.33 -20.99 -20.80
N ILE A 253 -2.29 -20.21 -20.27
CA ILE A 253 -2.04 -18.87 -19.74
C ILE A 253 -1.04 -18.93 -18.56
N ILE A 254 -1.27 -19.86 -17.62
CA ILE A 254 -0.39 -20.06 -16.46
C ILE A 254 1.02 -20.43 -16.89
N ASP A 255 1.19 -21.26 -17.91
CA ASP A 255 2.50 -21.66 -18.43
C ASP A 255 3.25 -20.50 -19.10
N VAL A 256 2.54 -19.59 -19.78
CA VAL A 256 3.11 -18.33 -20.27
C VAL A 256 3.61 -17.50 -19.09
N PHE A 257 2.77 -17.28 -18.07
CA PHE A 257 3.16 -16.49 -16.89
C PHE A 257 4.33 -17.12 -16.12
N ARG A 258 4.37 -18.44 -16.03
CA ARG A 258 5.51 -19.18 -15.43
C ARG A 258 6.81 -18.91 -16.17
N GLY A 259 6.77 -18.83 -17.50
CA GLY A 259 7.93 -18.47 -18.31
C GLY A 259 8.45 -17.06 -18.03
N MET A 260 7.55 -16.14 -17.66
CA MET A 260 7.88 -14.74 -17.35
C MET A 260 8.28 -14.52 -15.88
N THR A 261 7.89 -15.44 -14.99
CA THR A 261 8.10 -15.34 -13.54
C THR A 261 9.05 -16.43 -13.05
N SER A 262 10.34 -16.09 -12.96
CA SER A 262 11.40 -17.02 -12.54
C SER A 262 12.00 -16.68 -11.16
N GLY A 263 12.53 -17.68 -10.47
CA GLY A 263 13.19 -17.47 -9.17
C GLY A 263 12.22 -17.18 -8.03
N THR A 264 11.01 -17.75 -8.09
CA THR A 264 10.10 -17.84 -6.94
C THR A 264 10.55 -18.94 -5.99
N VAL A 265 10.11 -18.84 -4.73
CA VAL A 265 10.35 -19.90 -3.74
C VAL A 265 9.47 -21.13 -4.03
N LYS A 266 9.84 -22.26 -3.45
CA LYS A 266 9.01 -23.48 -3.48
C LYS A 266 7.85 -23.38 -2.48
N ASP A 267 6.85 -24.23 -2.64
CA ASP A 267 5.61 -24.23 -1.85
C ASP A 267 5.83 -24.39 -0.34
N ASP A 268 6.87 -25.11 0.06
CA ASP A 268 7.21 -25.40 1.46
C ASP A 268 8.05 -24.30 2.13
N VAL A 269 8.42 -23.25 1.38
CA VAL A 269 9.26 -22.17 1.89
C VAL A 269 8.37 -21.04 2.44
N MET A 270 8.58 -20.72 3.71
CA MET A 270 7.84 -19.70 4.43
C MET A 270 8.50 -18.32 4.39
N PRO A 271 7.71 -17.22 4.35
CA PRO A 271 8.26 -15.87 4.50
C PRO A 271 8.87 -15.66 5.90
N PRO A 272 9.79 -14.70 6.06
CA PRO A 272 10.48 -14.47 7.33
C PRO A 272 9.54 -13.98 8.43
N TYR A 273 9.55 -14.66 9.59
CA TYR A 273 8.72 -14.31 10.75
C TYR A 273 9.10 -12.98 11.42
N ILE A 274 10.38 -12.61 11.38
CA ILE A 274 10.89 -11.40 12.03
C ILE A 274 11.23 -10.39 10.95
N ASP A 275 10.52 -9.27 10.95
CA ASP A 275 10.75 -8.19 10.00
C ASP A 275 11.08 -6.85 10.70
N ARG A 276 12.27 -6.32 10.38
CA ARG A 276 12.76 -5.07 10.95
C ARG A 276 11.99 -3.85 10.43
N GLY A 277 11.55 -3.86 9.17
CA GLY A 277 10.73 -2.79 8.59
C GLY A 277 9.40 -2.62 9.33
N ILE A 278 8.74 -3.73 9.67
CA ILE A 278 7.53 -3.72 10.50
C ILE A 278 7.80 -3.12 11.89
N GLY A 279 8.93 -3.48 12.50
CA GLY A 279 9.36 -2.87 13.76
C GLY A 279 9.47 -1.34 13.69
N MET A 280 9.99 -0.81 12.57
CA MET A 280 10.09 0.63 12.32
C MET A 280 8.72 1.29 12.14
N MET A 281 7.83 0.67 11.37
CA MET A 281 6.46 1.14 11.17
C MET A 281 5.68 1.19 12.51
N MET A 282 5.80 0.12 13.31
CA MET A 282 5.17 0.05 14.63
C MET A 282 5.74 1.09 15.62
N ALA A 283 7.03 1.41 15.54
CA ALA A 283 7.64 2.46 16.35
C ALA A 283 7.09 3.86 15.99
N ALA A 284 6.90 4.15 14.71
CA ALA A 284 6.28 5.39 14.25
C ALA A 284 4.82 5.52 14.72
N ILE A 285 4.04 4.43 14.65
CA ILE A 285 2.68 4.37 15.20
C ILE A 285 2.68 4.69 16.70
N LYS A 286 3.57 4.07 17.48
CA LYS A 286 3.71 4.31 18.93
C LYS A 286 4.06 5.77 19.25
N LYS A 287 4.87 6.43 18.40
CA LYS A 287 5.20 7.87 18.54
C LYS A 287 3.93 8.73 18.46
N VAL A 288 3.06 8.47 17.48
CA VAL A 288 1.78 9.19 17.32
C VAL A 288 0.85 8.94 18.52
N GLU A 289 0.80 7.71 19.03
CA GLU A 289 0.03 7.38 20.23
C GLU A 289 0.54 8.13 21.48
N GLY A 290 1.86 8.16 21.69
CA GLY A 290 2.51 8.77 22.86
C GLY A 290 2.38 10.30 22.92
N GLU A 291 2.42 10.98 21.77
CA GLU A 291 2.27 12.44 21.70
C GLU A 291 0.92 12.91 22.29
N ARG A 292 -0.14 12.10 22.17
CA ARG A 292 -1.46 12.39 22.77
C ARG A 292 -1.44 12.32 24.30
N VAL A 293 -0.73 11.34 24.87
CA VAL A 293 -0.63 11.15 26.32
C VAL A 293 0.15 12.31 26.94
N GLY A 294 1.24 12.73 26.31
CA GLY A 294 2.03 13.90 26.72
C GLY A 294 1.24 15.21 26.67
N ALA A 295 0.46 15.42 25.61
CA ALA A 295 -0.41 16.60 25.48
C ALA A 295 -1.53 16.64 26.54
N LYS A 296 -2.13 15.49 26.88
CA LYS A 296 -3.12 15.40 27.96
C LYS A 296 -2.49 15.70 29.33
N ARG A 297 -1.33 15.12 29.66
CA ARG A 297 -0.63 15.40 30.93
C ARG A 297 -0.26 16.88 31.10
N LYS A 298 0.23 17.55 30.04
CA LYS A 298 0.54 18.99 30.10
C LYS A 298 -0.68 19.89 30.34
N ARG A 299 -1.89 19.47 29.92
CA ARG A 299 -3.13 20.21 30.23
C ARG A 299 -3.54 20.10 31.70
N PHE A 300 -3.27 18.98 32.37
CA PHE A 300 -3.61 18.79 33.78
C PHE A 300 -2.64 19.48 34.76
N VAL A 301 -1.41 19.79 34.35
CA VAL A 301 -0.42 20.48 35.21
C VAL A 301 -0.64 22.00 35.29
N ARG A 302 -1.70 22.54 34.66
CA ARG A 302 -2.01 23.98 34.67
C ARG A 302 -3.05 24.38 35.71
N ILE A 303 -2.97 23.83 36.93
CA ILE A 303 -3.65 24.25 38.17
C ILE A 303 -2.67 23.83 39.29
N SER A 304 -2.04 24.66 40.13
CA SER A 304 -2.47 25.83 40.88
C SER A 304 -1.22 26.62 41.32
N THR A 305 -1.07 27.85 40.86
CA THR A 305 -0.32 28.91 41.57
C THR A 305 -1.29 30.02 41.95
N LYS A 306 -2.33 29.68 42.72
CA LYS A 306 -3.06 30.70 43.48
C LYS A 306 -2.18 31.18 44.62
N LYS A 307 -1.58 32.36 44.41
CA LYS A 307 -1.15 33.36 45.40
C LYS A 307 -1.63 33.04 46.83
N ARG A 308 -0.72 32.61 47.70
CA ARG A 308 -0.82 32.83 49.14
C ARG A 308 -0.64 34.32 49.41
N ARG A 309 -1.73 35.09 49.34
CA ARG A 309 -1.82 36.44 49.93
C ARG A 309 -2.48 36.31 51.30
N GLY A 310 -1.80 36.83 52.32
CA GLY A 310 -2.41 37.23 53.60
C GLY A 310 -2.29 36.19 54.71
N TYR A 311 -1.34 36.40 55.63
CA TYR A 311 -1.61 36.64 57.06
C TYR A 311 -0.30 36.66 57.85
N ARG A 312 0.04 37.81 58.45
CA ARG A 312 0.92 38.07 59.63
C ARG A 312 1.45 39.51 59.51
N ARG A 313 1.43 40.39 60.51
CA ARG A 313 0.95 40.37 61.90
C ARG A 313 0.95 41.85 62.33
N ALA A 314 -0.15 42.37 62.85
CA ALA A 314 -0.14 43.59 63.67
C ALA A 314 -0.23 43.17 65.14
N LYS A 315 0.77 43.53 65.95
CA LYS A 315 0.69 43.61 67.41
C LYS A 315 1.79 44.60 67.85
N THR A 316 1.45 45.89 67.93
CA THR A 316 1.12 46.61 69.18
C THR A 316 2.30 46.65 70.16
N THR A 317 3.04 47.76 70.08
CA THR A 317 3.90 48.31 71.12
C THR A 317 3.05 48.79 72.30
N ARG A 318 3.42 48.40 73.52
CA ARG A 318 3.15 49.21 74.72
C ARG A 318 4.27 49.01 75.75
N LYS A 319 4.72 50.16 76.24
CA LYS A 319 5.70 50.47 77.28
C LYS A 319 5.50 49.65 78.57
N ASN A 320 6.58 49.17 79.18
CA ASN A 320 7.32 49.89 80.23
C ASN A 320 8.78 49.41 80.23
#